data_AF-A0A554XAU9-F1
#
_entry.id   AF-A0A554XAU9-F1
#
_cell.length_a   1.000
_cell.length_b   1.000
_cell.length_c   1.000
_cell.angle_alpha   90.00
_cell.angle_beta   90.00
_cell.angle_gamma   90.00
#
_symmetry.space_group_name_H-M   'P 1'
#
loop_
_entity.id
_entity.type
_entity.pdbx_description
1 polymer ?
#
loop_
_entity_poly.entity_id
_entity_poly.type
_entity_poly.pdbx_seq_one_letter_code
_entity_poly.pdbx_strand_id
1 'polypeptide(L)'
;MHNLALAVAPHEHLGFADSLIGLAGWLRTRLDAPRTLDELYAMLSQEESGWPRRPSFEQVALAVTLLFAIGVARFAHEDRIERVKS
;
A
#
# COMPACT_ATOMS: atom_id res chain seq x y z
N MET A 1 20.56 -21.24 20.89
CA MET A 1 20.65 -20.65 19.54
C MET A 1 20.06 -21.66 18.58
N HIS A 2 18.88 -21.40 18.02
CA HIS A 2 18.24 -22.33 17.07
C HIS A 2 17.63 -21.52 15.92
N ASN A 3 18.23 -21.75 14.75
CA ASN A 3 17.73 -21.58 13.38
C ASN A 3 16.88 -20.34 13.09
N LEU A 4 17.56 -19.38 12.46
CA LEU A 4 17.11 -18.68 11.26
C LEU A 4 15.87 -19.32 10.62
N ALA A 5 14.68 -18.94 11.08
CA ALA A 5 13.42 -19.07 10.34
C ALA A 5 13.43 -18.12 9.11
N LEU A 6 14.59 -17.99 8.47
CA LEU A 6 14.90 -17.28 7.23
C LEU A 6 14.39 -18.03 5.99
N ALA A 7 13.42 -18.90 6.15
CA ALA A 7 12.65 -19.44 5.04
C ALA A 7 11.17 -19.21 5.33
N VAL A 8 10.81 -17.96 5.61
CA VAL A 8 9.49 -17.47 5.18
C VAL A 8 9.40 -17.88 3.72
N ALA A 9 8.40 -18.70 3.38
CA ALA A 9 8.54 -19.54 2.21
C ALA A 9 8.65 -18.64 0.96
N PRO A 10 9.55 -18.93 -0.01
CA PRO A 10 9.77 -18.05 -1.16
C PRO A 10 8.49 -17.67 -1.89
N HIS A 11 7.52 -18.59 -1.94
CA HIS A 11 6.21 -18.36 -2.53
C HIS A 11 5.30 -17.41 -1.70
N GLU A 12 5.42 -17.41 -0.37
CA GLU A 12 4.72 -16.47 0.50
C GLU A 12 5.28 -15.06 0.35
N HIS A 13 6.60 -14.92 0.16
CA HIS A 13 7.23 -13.65 -0.16
C HIS A 13 6.81 -13.10 -1.53
N LEU A 14 6.71 -13.98 -2.54
CA LEU A 14 6.24 -13.59 -3.87
C LEU A 14 4.76 -13.19 -3.83
N GLY A 15 3.90 -13.99 -3.19
CA GLY A 15 2.49 -13.64 -3.04
C GLY A 15 2.26 -12.36 -2.22
N PHE A 16 3.07 -12.13 -1.18
CA PHE A 16 3.06 -10.88 -0.42
C PHE A 16 3.53 -9.69 -1.25
N ALA A 17 4.63 -9.84 -2.01
CA ALA A 17 5.16 -8.79 -2.87
C ALA A 17 4.19 -8.45 -4.01
N ASP A 18 3.61 -9.45 -4.66
CA ASP A 18 2.59 -9.27 -5.71
C ASP A 18 1.33 -8.58 -5.15
N SER A 19 0.90 -8.98 -3.95
CA SER A 19 -0.19 -8.30 -3.24
C SER A 19 0.15 -6.86 -2.89
N LEU A 20 1.39 -6.55 -2.53
CA LEU A 20 1.82 -5.22 -2.11
C LEU A 20 1.95 -4.26 -3.30
N ILE A 21 2.55 -4.72 -4.40
CA ILE A 21 2.67 -3.95 -5.64
C ILE A 21 1.28 -3.70 -6.22
N GLY A 22 0.42 -4.72 -6.25
CA GLY A 22 -0.97 -4.56 -6.66
C GLY A 22 -1.72 -3.55 -5.80
N LEU A 23 -1.55 -3.62 -4.48
CA LEU A 23 -2.18 -2.69 -3.54
C LEU A 23 -1.67 -1.25 -3.76
N ALA A 24 -0.37 -1.06 -3.94
CA ALA A 24 0.22 0.23 -4.25
C ALA A 24 -0.30 0.79 -5.59
N GLY A 25 -0.40 -0.06 -6.61
CA GLY A 25 -1.00 0.27 -7.90
C GLY A 25 -2.46 0.72 -7.77
N TRP A 26 -3.26 -0.02 -7.00
CA TRP A 26 -4.65 0.34 -6.71
C TRP A 26 -4.72 1.70 -6.00
N LEU A 27 -3.97 1.89 -4.92
CA LEU A 27 -3.92 3.14 -4.14
C LEU A 27 -3.51 4.34 -4.99
N ARG A 28 -2.52 4.17 -5.87
CA ARG A 28 -2.09 5.20 -6.84
C ARG A 28 -3.24 5.70 -7.71
N THR A 29 -4.19 4.84 -8.10
CA THR A 29 -5.36 5.27 -8.89
C THR A 29 -6.40 6.02 -8.08
N ARG A 30 -6.34 5.97 -6.74
CA ARG A 30 -7.26 6.65 -5.81
C ARG A 30 -6.67 7.94 -5.22
N LEU A 31 -5.39 8.23 -5.51
CA LEU A 31 -4.76 9.52 -5.26
C LEU A 31 -5.08 10.52 -6.39
N ASP A 32 -6.36 10.69 -6.68
CA ASP A 32 -6.91 11.69 -7.62
C ASP A 32 -6.98 13.08 -6.98
N ALA A 33 -7.13 13.12 -5.66
CA ALA A 33 -6.95 14.27 -4.79
C ALA A 33 -5.97 13.90 -3.66
N PRO A 34 -5.39 14.89 -2.95
CA PRO A 34 -4.63 14.61 -1.74
C PRO A 34 -5.50 13.86 -0.72
N ARG A 35 -4.95 12.84 -0.05
CA ARG A 35 -5.67 12.04 0.96
C ARG A 35 -4.77 11.66 2.13
N THR A 36 -5.33 11.49 3.32
CA THR A 36 -4.59 10.94 4.47
C THR A 36 -4.46 9.42 4.35
N LEU A 37 -3.55 8.83 5.12
CA LEU A 37 -3.41 7.37 5.19
C LEU A 37 -4.69 6.69 5.70
N ASP A 38 -5.38 7.32 6.66
CA ASP A 38 -6.65 6.83 7.21
C ASP A 38 -7.77 6.84 6.17
N GLU A 39 -7.86 7.90 5.36
CA GLU A 39 -8.83 7.98 4.26
C GLU A 39 -8.59 6.86 3.23
N LEU A 40 -7.32 6.62 2.87
CA LEU A 40 -6.95 5.53 1.96
C LEU A 40 -7.29 4.15 2.53
N TYR A 41 -7.04 3.93 3.83
CA TYR A 41 -7.40 2.70 4.51
C TYR A 41 -8.92 2.50 4.59
N ALA A 42 -9.67 3.58 4.83
CA ALA A 42 -11.13 3.55 4.86
C ALA A 42 -11.73 3.12 3.51
N MET A 43 -11.15 3.57 2.39
CA MET A 43 -11.61 3.19 1.04
C MET A 43 -11.47 1.68 0.76
N LEU A 44 -10.44 1.04 1.32
CA LEU A 44 -10.22 -0.41 1.21
C LEU A 44 -11.05 -1.22 2.22
N SER A 45 -11.56 -0.55 3.24
CA SER A 45 -12.41 -1.14 4.27
C SER A 45 -13.90 -1.22 3.87
N GLN A 46 -14.27 -0.59 2.75
CA GLN A 46 -15.62 -0.67 2.20
C GLN A 46 -15.83 -1.98 1.42
N GLU A 47 -17.02 -2.57 1.53
CA GLU A 47 -17.39 -3.82 0.84
C GLU A 47 -17.25 -3.73 -0.69
N GLU A 48 -17.43 -2.53 -1.26
CA GLU A 48 -17.37 -2.26 -2.70
C GLU A 48 -16.01 -1.76 -3.20
N SER A 49 -14.93 -1.89 -2.40
CA SER A 49 -13.60 -1.39 -2.79
C SER A 49 -13.05 -2.01 -4.09
N GLY A 50 -13.61 -3.15 -4.53
CA GLY A 50 -13.14 -3.90 -5.69
C GLY A 50 -11.77 -4.55 -5.50
N TRP A 51 -11.23 -4.52 -4.28
CA TRP A 51 -9.99 -5.18 -3.91
C TRP A 51 -10.27 -6.57 -3.32
N PRO A 52 -9.53 -7.65 -3.69
CA PRO A 52 -9.94 -9.03 -3.40
C PRO A 52 -10.06 -9.40 -1.92
N ARG A 53 -9.34 -8.69 -1.04
CA ARG A 53 -9.29 -8.99 0.39
C ARG A 53 -9.01 -7.71 1.17
N ARG A 54 -9.72 -7.48 2.27
CA ARG A 54 -9.47 -6.32 3.15
C ARG A 54 -8.02 -6.33 3.68
N PRO A 55 -7.18 -5.36 3.27
CA PRO A 55 -5.81 -5.28 3.77
C PRO A 55 -5.80 -4.73 5.21
N SER A 56 -4.74 -5.04 5.96
CA SER A 56 -4.47 -4.39 7.24
C SER A 56 -4.00 -2.94 7.03
N PHE A 57 -4.05 -2.13 8.09
CA PHE A 57 -3.54 -0.76 8.04
C PHE A 57 -2.04 -0.73 7.68
N GLU A 58 -1.25 -1.65 8.23
CA GLU A 58 0.18 -1.78 7.97
C GLU A 58 0.46 -2.13 6.51
N GLN A 59 -0.38 -2.95 5.88
CA GLN A 59 -0.25 -3.26 4.45
C GLN A 59 -0.51 -2.02 3.59
N VAL A 60 -1.49 -1.19 3.96
CA VAL A 60 -1.76 0.10 3.28
C VAL A 60 -0.59 1.06 3.50
N ALA A 61 -0.09 1.18 4.73
CA ALA A 61 1.06 2.02 5.07
C ALA A 61 2.31 1.60 4.27
N LEU A 62 2.57 0.31 4.16
CA LEU A 62 3.70 -0.23 3.40
C LEU A 62 3.53 0.00 1.90
N ALA A 63 2.32 -0.16 1.36
CA ALA A 63 2.04 0.11 -0.04
C ALA A 63 2.19 1.60 -0.38
N VAL A 64 1.75 2.50 0.50
CA VAL A 64 2.01 3.95 0.38
C VAL A 64 3.50 4.23 0.46
N THR A 65 4.22 3.62 1.40
CA THR A 65 5.68 3.75 1.53
C THR A 65 6.39 3.35 0.25
N LEU A 66 5.94 2.29 -0.41
CA LEU A 66 6.45 1.89 -1.72
C LEU A 66 6.23 2.99 -2.78
N LEU A 67 5.05 3.62 -2.82
CA LEU A 67 4.78 4.75 -3.73
C LEU A 67 5.71 5.94 -3.50
N PHE A 68 6.04 6.25 -2.24
CA PHE A 68 7.04 7.27 -1.90
C PHE A 68 8.44 6.85 -2.37
N ALA A 69 8.85 5.62 -2.10
CA ALA A 69 10.17 5.11 -2.44
C ALA A 69 10.45 5.14 -3.95
N ILE A 70 9.42 4.94 -4.77
CA ILE A 70 9.52 4.99 -6.25
C ILE A 70 9.21 6.39 -6.83
N GLY A 71 9.01 7.41 -5.99
CA GLY A 71 8.79 8.80 -6.42
C GLY A 71 7.41 9.06 -7.06
N VAL A 72 6.43 8.18 -6.86
CA VAL A 72 5.07 8.33 -7.39
C VAL A 72 4.16 9.11 -6.44
N ALA A 73 4.44 9.09 -5.15
CA ALA A 73 3.72 9.85 -4.14
C ALA A 73 4.66 10.82 -3.39
N ARG A 74 4.09 11.92 -2.91
CA ARG A 74 4.75 12.87 -2.02
C ARG A 74 3.77 13.41 -0.99
N PHE A 75 4.29 14.04 0.06
CA PHE A 75 3.47 14.85 0.94
C PHE A 75 2.97 16.09 0.19
N ALA A 76 1.70 16.39 0.42
CA ALA A 76 1.04 17.62 0.00
C ALA A 76 1.16 18.64 1.15
N HIS A 77 0.03 18.98 1.79
CA HIS A 77 -0.04 19.75 3.02
C HIS A 77 -0.27 18.83 4.22
N GLU A 78 0.40 19.09 5.34
CA GLU A 78 0.33 18.29 6.57
C GLU A 78 0.60 16.79 6.32
N ASP A 79 -0.33 15.92 6.70
CA ASP A 79 -0.27 14.46 6.60
C ASP A 79 -0.88 13.92 5.30
N ARG A 80 -1.32 14.81 4.40
CA ARG A 80 -1.98 14.42 3.15
C ARG A 80 -0.94 14.00 2.11
N ILE A 81 -1.24 12.91 1.44
CA ILE A 81 -0.44 12.28 0.41
C ILE A 81 -1.08 12.62 -0.93
N GLU A 82 -0.27 13.05 -1.91
CA GLU A 82 -0.72 13.26 -3.27
C GLU A 82 0.18 12.55 -4.29
N ARG A 83 -0.39 12.30 -5.47
CA ARG A 83 0.33 11.70 -6.58
C ARG A 83 1.19 12.76 -7.28
N VAL A 84 2.45 12.41 -7.55
CA VAL A 84 3.33 13.20 -8.42
C VAL A 84 2.80 13.12 -9.85
N LYS A 85 2.47 14.27 -10.43
CA LYS A 85 2.07 14.37 -11.85
C LYS A 85 3.33 14.22 -12.71
N SER A 86 3.36 13.18 -13.53
CA SER A 86 4.37 12.97 -14.58
C SER A 86 4.15 13.93 -15.74
#